data_AF-A0A9E2Z8E5-F1
#
_entry.id   AF-A0A9E2Z8E5-F1
#
_cell.length_a   1.000
_cell.length_b   1.000
_cell.length_c   1.000
_cell.angle_alpha   90.00
_cell.angle_beta   90.00
_cell.angle_gamma   90.00
#
_symmetry.space_group_name_H-M   'P 1'
#
loop_
_entity.id
_entity.type
_entity.pdbx_description
1 polymer ?
#
loop_
_entity_poly.entity_id
_entity_poly.type
_entity_poly.pdbx_seq_one_letter_code
_entity_poly.pdbx_strand_id
1 'polypeptide(L)'
;MSLMDGGRAARLAKIVGLVGLVTLAASGCSTDEVLRFGWPKGVTPQADIMRDMWTGSVIAALVVGLITAVLILWPVVFHRKRGERLPRQFQYNHPLEIVYTVIPVVIVAVLFYFT
;
A
#
# COMPACT_ATOMS: atom_id res chain seq x y z
N MET A 1 12.13 -6.85 -41.78
CA MET A 1 11.10 -6.43 -40.81
C MET A 1 10.52 -7.65 -40.06
N SER A 2 11.37 -8.61 -39.62
CA SER A 2 10.95 -9.91 -39.05
C SER A 2 11.74 -10.34 -37.79
N LEU A 3 12.55 -9.45 -37.20
CA LEU A 3 13.40 -9.77 -36.04
C LEU A 3 12.91 -9.14 -34.72
N MET A 4 11.82 -8.36 -34.73
CA MET A 4 11.26 -7.68 -33.55
C MET A 4 10.11 -8.42 -32.85
N ASP A 5 9.61 -9.52 -33.41
CA ASP A 5 8.47 -10.28 -32.86
C ASP A 5 8.88 -11.34 -31.82
N GLY A 6 10.08 -11.93 -31.94
CA GLY A 6 10.56 -12.99 -31.05
C GLY A 6 10.78 -12.53 -29.60
N GLY A 7 11.25 -11.30 -29.40
CA GLY A 7 11.46 -10.73 -28.05
C GLY A 7 10.16 -10.41 -27.32
N ARG A 8 9.12 -10.01 -28.05
CA ARG A 8 7.78 -9.76 -27.49
C ARG A 8 7.09 -11.06 -27.12
N ALA A 9 7.18 -12.07 -27.98
CA ALA A 9 6.63 -13.40 -27.72
C ALA A 9 7.30 -14.08 -26.50
N ALA A 10 8.62 -14.01 -26.38
CA ALA A 10 9.34 -14.56 -25.24
C ALA A 10 9.05 -13.80 -23.93
N ARG A 11 8.89 -12.47 -23.99
CA ARG A 11 8.49 -11.65 -22.83
C ARG A 11 7.05 -11.96 -22.41
N LEU A 12 6.13 -12.11 -23.36
CA LEU A 12 4.74 -12.50 -23.10
C LEU A 12 4.64 -13.91 -22.50
N ALA A 13 5.39 -14.88 -23.03
CA ALA A 13 5.42 -16.24 -22.47
C ALA A 13 5.94 -16.25 -21.02
N LYS A 14 6.95 -15.44 -20.71
CA LYS A 14 7.45 -15.28 -19.33
C LYS A 14 6.41 -14.61 -18.42
N ILE A 15 5.72 -13.57 -18.89
CA ILE A 15 4.67 -12.90 -18.12
C ILE A 15 3.49 -13.85 -17.86
N VAL A 16 3.03 -14.58 -18.87
CA VAL A 16 1.94 -15.55 -18.73
C VAL A 16 2.34 -16.71 -17.81
N GLY A 17 3.57 -17.21 -17.91
CA GLY A 17 4.08 -18.23 -17.00
C GLY A 17 4.14 -17.74 -15.55
N LEU A 18 4.55 -16.49 -15.33
CA LEU A 18 4.64 -15.90 -13.99
C LEU A 18 3.26 -15.59 -13.41
N VAL A 19 2.33 -15.09 -14.23
CA VAL A 19 0.92 -14.90 -13.86
C VAL A 19 0.27 -16.24 -13.53
N GLY A 20 0.47 -17.27 -14.34
CA GLY A 20 -0.04 -18.62 -14.11
C GLY A 20 0.45 -19.22 -12.80
N LEU A 21 1.74 -19.09 -12.51
CA LEU A 21 2.35 -19.55 -11.25
C LEU A 21 1.77 -18.80 -10.04
N VAL A 22 1.59 -17.47 -10.16
CA VAL A 22 1.01 -16.63 -9.10
C VAL A 22 -0.46 -16.99 -8.87
N THR A 23 -1.24 -17.25 -9.92
CA THR A 23 -2.65 -17.67 -9.77
C THR A 23 -2.79 -19.04 -9.09
N LEU A 24 -1.90 -19.99 -9.40
CA LEU A 24 -1.88 -21.32 -8.76
C LEU A 24 -1.42 -21.25 -7.29
N ALA A 25 -0.46 -20.38 -6.97
CA ALA A 25 -0.05 -20.15 -5.59
C ALA A 25 -1.13 -19.41 -4.79
N ALA A 26 -1.84 -18.47 -5.42
CA ALA A 26 -2.86 -17.66 -4.77
C ALA A 26 -4.23 -18.37 -4.62
N SER A 27 -4.50 -19.45 -5.37
CA SER A 27 -5.80 -20.14 -5.31
C SER A 27 -6.09 -20.84 -3.97
N GLY A 28 -5.08 -21.02 -3.11
CA GLY A 28 -5.26 -21.56 -1.75
C GLY A 28 -5.50 -20.50 -0.66
N CYS A 29 -5.42 -19.21 -1.01
CA CYS A 29 -5.56 -18.10 -0.07
C CYS A 29 -7.02 -17.67 0.00
N SER A 30 -7.76 -18.10 1.02
CA SER A 30 -9.05 -17.47 1.31
C SER A 30 -8.74 -16.03 1.74
N THR A 31 -9.21 -15.06 0.95
CA THR A 31 -8.97 -13.63 1.20
C THR A 31 -9.42 -13.24 2.60
N ASP A 32 -10.45 -13.94 3.09
CA ASP A 32 -11.02 -13.77 4.41
C ASP A 32 -10.12 -14.30 5.54
N GLU A 33 -9.34 -15.38 5.35
CA GLU A 33 -8.35 -15.79 6.37
C GLU A 33 -7.20 -14.77 6.46
N VAL A 34 -6.69 -14.27 5.34
CA VAL A 34 -5.50 -13.41 5.31
C VAL A 34 -5.80 -12.00 5.77
N LEU A 35 -6.92 -11.41 5.34
CA LEU A 35 -7.33 -10.07 5.77
C LEU A 35 -7.83 -10.02 7.22
N ARG A 36 -7.88 -11.16 7.92
CA ARG A 36 -8.22 -11.23 9.33
C ARG A 36 -7.10 -10.76 10.26
N PHE A 37 -5.86 -10.61 9.74
CA PHE A 37 -4.69 -10.10 10.46
C PHE A 37 -4.53 -10.65 11.90
N GLY A 38 -4.69 -11.97 12.05
CA GLY A 38 -4.51 -12.66 13.34
C GLY A 38 -5.73 -12.68 14.27
N TRP A 39 -6.86 -12.06 13.89
CA TRP A 39 -8.09 -12.12 14.69
C TRP A 39 -8.66 -13.56 14.69
N PRO A 40 -9.21 -14.11 15.80
CA PRO A 40 -9.87 -15.42 15.78
C PRO A 40 -11.18 -15.42 14.98
N LYS A 41 -11.72 -16.60 14.61
CA LYS A 41 -13.07 -16.67 14.02
C LYS A 41 -14.10 -16.33 15.09
N GLY A 42 -15.05 -15.45 14.76
CA GLY A 42 -16.12 -15.07 15.66
C GLY A 42 -17.01 -16.26 16.01
N VAL A 43 -17.40 -16.35 17.29
CA VAL A 43 -18.41 -17.31 17.77
C VAL A 43 -19.75 -16.63 18.05
N THR A 44 -19.78 -15.30 18.00
CA THR A 44 -20.96 -14.46 18.18
C THR A 44 -21.09 -13.47 17.02
N PRO A 45 -22.31 -13.04 16.65
CA PRO A 45 -22.49 -12.07 15.57
C PRO A 45 -21.85 -10.71 15.88
N GLN A 46 -21.71 -10.34 17.16
CA GLN A 46 -21.00 -9.14 17.58
C GLN A 46 -19.49 -9.23 17.30
N ALA A 47 -18.90 -10.43 17.42
CA ALA A 47 -17.50 -10.64 17.13
C ALA A 47 -17.20 -10.48 15.62
N ASP A 48 -18.14 -10.89 14.76
CA ASP A 48 -18.00 -10.73 13.31
C ASP A 48 -18.02 -9.25 12.90
N ILE A 49 -18.94 -8.46 13.45
CA ILE A 49 -19.01 -7.00 13.21
C ILE A 49 -17.73 -6.29 13.67
N MET A 50 -17.22 -6.66 14.84
CA MET A 50 -15.96 -6.08 15.36
C MET A 50 -14.77 -6.47 14.47
N ARG A 51 -14.74 -7.71 13.97
CA ARG A 51 -13.70 -8.21 13.07
C ARG A 51 -13.71 -7.46 11.73
N ASP A 52 -14.87 -7.14 11.19
CA ASP A 52 -14.98 -6.36 9.95
C ASP A 52 -14.44 -4.92 10.13
N MET A 53 -14.76 -4.28 11.26
CA MET A 53 -14.21 -2.96 11.60
C MET A 53 -12.69 -2.99 11.78
N TRP A 54 -12.16 -4.03 12.42
CA TRP A 54 -10.72 -4.22 12.53
C TRP A 54 -10.04 -4.37 11.18
N THR A 55 -10.53 -5.26 10.33
CA THR A 55 -9.95 -5.48 9.01
C THR A 55 -9.94 -4.18 8.21
N GLY A 56 -11.02 -3.39 8.27
CA GLY A 56 -11.07 -2.05 7.68
C GLY A 56 -9.99 -1.10 8.26
N SER A 57 -9.85 -1.05 9.59
CA SER A 57 -8.86 -0.20 10.26
C SER A 57 -7.41 -0.56 9.92
N VAL A 58 -7.09 -1.87 9.86
CA VAL A 58 -5.75 -2.34 9.52
C VAL A 58 -5.42 -2.06 8.06
N ILE A 59 -6.38 -2.24 7.14
CA ILE A 59 -6.19 -1.89 5.73
C ILE A 59 -5.90 -0.39 5.60
N ALA A 60 -6.67 0.48 6.27
CA ALA A 60 -6.41 1.91 6.28
C ALA A 60 -5.01 2.24 6.83
N ALA A 61 -4.59 1.60 7.92
CA ALA A 61 -3.26 1.76 8.49
C ALA A 61 -2.14 1.30 7.54
N LEU A 62 -2.34 0.20 6.82
CA LEU A 62 -1.39 -0.29 5.81
C LEU A 62 -1.24 0.68 4.63
N VAL A 63 -2.34 1.29 4.18
CA VAL A 63 -2.30 2.30 3.12
C VAL A 63 -1.48 3.52 3.57
N VAL A 64 -1.75 4.05 4.77
CA VAL A 64 -0.99 5.19 5.33
C VAL A 64 0.48 4.83 5.54
N GLY A 65 0.74 3.62 6.06
CA GLY A 65 2.08 3.10 6.28
C GLY A 65 2.86 2.95 4.96
N LEU A 66 2.22 2.45 3.91
CA LEU A 66 2.83 2.30 2.58
C LEU A 66 3.16 3.67 1.97
N ILE A 67 2.24 4.63 2.04
CA ILE A 67 2.48 6.00 1.55
C ILE A 67 3.69 6.60 2.28
N THR A 68 3.73 6.48 3.60
CA THR A 68 4.82 7.01 4.43
C THR A 68 6.15 6.32 4.10
N ALA A 69 6.15 4.99 3.96
CA ALA A 69 7.33 4.23 3.60
C ALA A 69 7.88 4.64 2.23
N VAL A 70 7.01 4.82 1.23
CA VAL A 70 7.41 5.32 -0.10
C VAL A 70 8.00 6.71 0.00
N LEU A 71 7.36 7.63 0.74
CA LEU A 71 7.84 9.00 0.92
C LEU A 71 9.19 9.07 1.64
N ILE A 72 9.55 8.09 2.46
CA ILE A 72 10.87 7.97 3.10
C ILE A 72 11.89 7.34 2.16
N LEU A 73 11.56 6.21 1.52
CA LEU A 73 12.52 5.46 0.70
C LEU A 73 12.86 6.19 -0.60
N TRP A 74 11.89 6.94 -1.17
CA TRP A 74 12.07 7.70 -2.39
C TRP A 74 13.22 8.72 -2.33
N PRO A 75 13.28 9.64 -1.35
CA PRO A 75 14.41 10.57 -1.24
C PRO A 75 15.73 9.88 -0.88
N VAL A 76 15.70 8.79 -0.09
CA VAL A 76 16.91 8.01 0.25
C VAL A 76 17.58 7.44 -1.00
N VAL A 77 16.80 6.90 -1.93
CA VAL A 77 17.33 6.26 -3.15
C VAL A 77 17.62 7.29 -4.25
N PHE A 78 16.68 8.20 -4.52
CA PHE A 78 16.74 9.08 -5.70
C PHE A 78 17.32 10.46 -5.43
N HIS A 79 17.20 10.99 -4.20
CA HIS A 79 17.56 12.38 -3.88
C HIS A 79 18.85 12.51 -3.07
N ARG A 80 19.66 11.45 -3.04
CA ARG A 80 20.94 11.45 -2.32
C ARG A 80 21.93 12.47 -2.90
N LYS A 81 22.50 13.33 -2.04
CA LYS A 81 23.49 14.37 -2.39
C LYS A 81 24.75 13.74 -3.01
N ARG A 82 25.27 14.35 -4.08
CA ARG A 82 26.52 13.93 -4.78
C ARG A 82 27.56 15.04 -4.95
N GLY A 83 27.43 16.18 -4.26
CA GLY A 83 28.36 17.31 -4.40
C GLY A 83 28.30 18.30 -3.23
N GLU A 84 29.08 19.39 -3.32
CA GLU A 84 29.27 20.35 -2.22
C GLU A 84 28.17 21.40 -2.08
N ARG A 85 27.38 21.66 -3.14
CA ARG A 85 26.32 22.68 -3.12
C ARG A 85 25.35 22.52 -1.94
N LEU A 86 25.04 23.62 -1.28
CA LEU A 86 24.04 23.68 -0.21
C LEU A 86 22.63 23.43 -0.80
N PRO A 87 21.76 22.70 -0.09
CA PRO A 87 20.38 22.49 -0.53
C PRO A 87 19.58 23.80 -0.48
N ARG A 88 18.52 23.89 -1.28
CA ARG A 88 17.58 25.01 -1.20
C ARG A 88 16.89 24.98 0.17
N GLN A 89 16.91 26.11 0.87
CA GLN A 89 16.18 26.31 2.11
C GLN A 89 14.70 26.53 1.78
N PHE A 90 13.88 25.49 1.94
CA PHE A 90 12.43 25.60 1.86
C PHE A 90 11.90 25.68 3.29
N GLN A 91 11.56 26.89 3.75
CA GLN A 91 10.98 27.12 5.06
C GLN A 91 9.51 27.51 4.91
N TYR A 92 8.65 27.02 5.81
CA TYR A 92 7.23 27.37 5.92
C TYR A 92 6.40 27.15 4.65
N ASN A 93 6.23 25.89 4.26
CA ASN A 93 5.33 25.53 3.17
C ASN A 93 3.90 25.38 3.68
N HIS A 94 3.24 26.50 4.03
CA HIS A 94 1.90 26.51 4.62
C HIS A 94 0.86 25.62 3.90
N PRO A 95 0.80 25.56 2.55
CA PRO A 95 -0.10 24.63 1.87
C PRO A 95 0.15 23.16 2.23
N LEU A 96 1.41 22.72 2.31
CA LEU A 96 1.76 21.36 2.71
C LEU A 96 1.39 21.10 4.18
N GLU A 97 1.60 22.09 5.04
CA GLU A 97 1.24 22.03 6.46
C GLU A 97 -0.23 21.78 6.69
N ILE A 98 -1.09 22.45 5.92
CA ILE A 98 -2.54 22.24 5.98
C ILE A 98 -2.88 20.81 5.53
N VAL A 99 -2.28 20.33 4.43
CA VAL A 99 -2.57 19.00 3.88
C VAL A 99 -2.26 17.88 4.87
N TYR A 100 -1.04 17.86 5.45
CA TYR A 100 -0.67 16.80 6.39
C TYR A 100 -1.37 16.91 7.75
N THR A 101 -2.06 18.01 8.04
CA THR A 101 -2.84 18.19 9.27
C THR A 101 -4.30 17.80 9.07
N VAL A 102 -4.92 18.26 7.98
CA VAL A 102 -6.34 17.99 7.69
C VAL A 102 -6.57 16.52 7.35
N ILE A 103 -5.69 15.88 6.56
CA ILE A 103 -5.87 14.49 6.14
C ILE A 103 -5.95 13.52 7.35
N PRO A 104 -5.01 13.53 8.31
CA PRO A 104 -5.11 12.67 9.49
C PRO A 104 -6.37 12.92 10.33
N VAL A 105 -6.80 14.17 10.47
CA VAL A 105 -8.03 14.51 11.21
C VAL A 105 -9.25 13.89 10.54
N VAL A 106 -9.35 13.98 9.21
CA VAL A 106 -10.46 13.36 8.45
C VAL A 106 -10.43 11.84 8.58
N ILE A 107 -9.26 11.20 8.51
CA ILE A 107 -9.13 9.75 8.68
C ILE A 107 -9.68 9.31 10.04
N VAL A 108 -9.30 9.99 11.13
CA VAL A 108 -9.77 9.68 12.47
C VAL A 108 -11.27 9.93 12.60
N ALA A 109 -11.79 11.04 12.06
CA ALA A 109 -13.22 11.35 12.10
C ALA A 109 -14.08 10.28 11.40
N VAL A 110 -13.61 9.77 10.25
CA VAL A 110 -14.30 8.70 9.51
C VAL A 110 -14.24 7.38 10.29
N LEU A 111 -13.10 7.00 10.84
CA LEU A 111 -12.98 5.79 11.66
C LEU A 111 -13.87 5.85 12.90
N PHE A 112 -13.94 7.01 13.55
CA PHE A 112 -14.79 7.22 14.71
C PHE A 112 -16.28 7.11 14.37
N TYR A 113 -16.71 7.58 13.20
CA TYR A 113 -18.11 7.45 12.76
C TYR A 113 -18.56 5.99 12.60
N PHE A 114 -17.65 5.09 12.21
CA PHE A 114 -17.94 3.67 12.02
C PHE A 114 -17.73 2.81 13.27
N THR A 115 -17.21 3.39 14.36
CA THR A 115 -17.03 2.73 15.65
C THR A 115 -18.33 2.75 16.45
#